data_AF-A0A6M3HX40-F1
#
_entry.id   AF-A0A6M3HX40-F1
#
_cell.length_a   1.000
_cell.length_b   1.000
_cell.length_c   1.000
_cell.angle_alpha   90.00
_cell.angle_beta   90.00
_cell.angle_gamma   90.00
#
_symmetry.space_group_name_H-M   'P 1'
#
loop_
_entity.id
_entity.type
_entity.pdbx_description
1 polymer ?
#
loop_
_entity_poly.entity_id
_entity_poly.type
_entity_poly.pdbx_seq_one_letter_code
_entity_poly.pdbx_strand_id
1 'polypeptide(L)'
;MGNKVYDYILLGLGPSNLGLAALLYKTSIDFLVIDKKERFCWHGESLLHHAKSQTSFLKDLVTPIDSTLPLSFLSYLHNHGLLYVFMWFKNKE
;
A
#
# COMPACT_ATOMS: atom_id res chain seq x y z
N MET A 1 -12.66 -15.97 27.77
CA MET A 1 -11.70 -15.49 26.76
C MET A 1 -11.28 -14.09 27.19
N GLY A 2 -9.99 -13.84 27.38
CA GLY A 2 -9.50 -12.52 27.81
C GLY A 2 -9.57 -11.51 26.66
N ASN A 3 -9.87 -10.25 26.96
CA ASN A 3 -9.80 -9.18 25.97
C ASN A 3 -8.32 -8.94 25.59
N LYS A 4 -8.01 -9.09 24.31
CA LYS A 4 -6.69 -8.75 23.77
C LYS A 4 -6.56 -7.22 23.70
N VAL A 5 -5.49 -6.67 24.26
CA VAL A 5 -5.13 -5.26 24.15
C VAL A 5 -4.14 -5.13 22.98
N TYR A 6 -4.42 -4.22 22.06
CA TYR A 6 -3.52 -3.88 20.94
C TYR A 6 -2.80 -2.57 21.24
N ASP A 7 -1.56 -2.42 20.77
CA ASP A 7 -0.81 -1.17 20.87
C ASP A 7 -1.45 -0.08 20.00
N TYR A 8 -1.95 -0.47 18.82
CA TYR A 8 -2.63 0.41 17.87
C TYR A 8 -3.87 -0.21 17.27
N ILE A 9 -4.88 0.64 17.02
CA ILE A 9 -6.06 0.29 16.22
C ILE A 9 -6.16 1.29 15.07
N LEU A 10 -6.06 0.80 13.84
CA LEU A 10 -6.18 1.57 12.61
C LEU A 10 -7.63 1.50 12.12
N LEU A 11 -8.36 2.61 12.24
CA LEU A 11 -9.74 2.72 11.76
C LEU A 11 -9.76 3.23 10.32
N GLY A 12 -10.27 2.41 9.41
CA GLY A 12 -10.25 2.60 7.96
C GLY A 12 -8.96 2.05 7.34
N LEU A 13 -9.10 1.39 6.19
CA LEU A 13 -8.04 0.84 5.36
C LEU A 13 -7.98 1.62 4.03
N GLY A 14 -7.64 2.91 4.15
CA GLY A 14 -7.20 3.74 3.02
C GLY A 14 -5.69 3.64 2.79
N PRO A 15 -5.13 4.31 1.76
CA PRO A 15 -3.70 4.27 1.47
C PRO A 15 -2.80 4.63 2.66
N SER A 16 -3.21 5.61 3.48
CA SER A 16 -2.45 6.02 4.67
C SER A 16 -2.31 4.91 5.70
N ASN A 17 -3.43 4.32 6.14
CA ASN A 17 -3.40 3.24 7.14
C ASN A 17 -2.87 1.93 6.55
N LEU A 18 -3.04 1.69 5.24
CA LEU A 18 -2.41 0.57 4.56
C LEU A 18 -0.88 0.70 4.55
N GLY A 19 -0.35 1.90 4.29
CA GLY A 19 1.09 2.17 4.36
C GLY A 19 1.64 1.99 5.78
N LEU A 20 0.93 2.51 6.79
CA LEU A 20 1.29 2.30 8.18
C LEU A 20 1.27 0.81 8.57
N ALA A 21 0.22 0.08 8.21
CA ALA A 21 0.14 -1.36 8.46
C ALA A 21 1.28 -2.14 7.77
N ALA A 22 1.66 -1.75 6.55
CA ALA A 22 2.79 -2.36 5.83
C ALA A 22 4.14 -2.14 6.54
N LEU A 23 4.34 -0.96 7.13
CA LEU A 23 5.55 -0.66 7.92
C LEU A 23 5.54 -1.41 9.26
N LEU A 24 4.40 -1.44 9.95
CA LEU A 24 4.24 -2.14 11.23
C LEU A 24 4.40 -3.67 11.08
N TYR A 25 4.11 -4.23 9.90
CA TYR A 25 4.21 -5.68 9.62
C TYR A 25 5.61 -6.27 9.91
N LYS A 26 6.69 -5.48 9.80
CA LYS A 26 8.06 -5.94 10.13
C LYS A 26 8.48 -5.70 11.59
N THR A 27 7.59 -5.18 12.42
CA THR A 27 7.88 -4.82 13.82
C THR A 27 7.23 -5.80 14.80
N SER A 28 7.57 -5.66 16.09
CA SER A 28 6.92 -6.41 17.18
C SER A 28 5.64 -5.73 17.71
N ILE A 29 5.19 -4.65 17.08
CA ILE A 29 4.02 -3.87 17.52
C ILE A 29 2.75 -4.66 17.17
N ASP A 30 1.88 -4.85 18.15
CA ASP A 30 0.61 -5.55 17.96
C ASP A 30 -0.47 -4.54 17.55
N PHE A 31 -1.04 -4.73 16.36
CA PHE A 31 -2.03 -3.80 15.83
C PHE A 31 -3.23 -4.51 15.21
N LEU A 32 -4.35 -3.78 15.19
CA LEU A 32 -5.58 -4.21 14.54
C LEU A 32 -6.00 -3.19 13.49
N VAL A 33 -6.42 -3.65 12.32
CA VAL A 33 -7.02 -2.79 11.29
C VAL A 33 -8.49 -3.14 11.14
N ILE A 34 -9.35 -2.11 11.13
CA ILE A 34 -10.80 -2.27 11.01
C ILE A 34 -11.27 -1.35 9.89
N ASP A 35 -11.90 -1.90 8.86
CA ASP A 35 -12.61 -1.13 7.84
C ASP A 35 -14.07 -1.63 7.76
N LYS A 36 -14.97 -0.74 7.33
CA LYS A 36 -16.38 -1.07 7.10
C LYS A 36 -16.57 -1.88 5.80
N LYS A 37 -15.69 -1.70 4.82
CA LYS A 37 -15.71 -2.38 3.53
C LYS A 37 -15.13 -3.79 3.68
N GLU A 38 -15.74 -4.76 3.02
CA GLU A 38 -15.27 -6.15 3.00
C GLU A 38 -13.96 -6.34 2.24
N ARG A 39 -13.64 -5.42 1.32
CA ARG A 39 -12.43 -5.44 0.50
C ARG A 39 -11.83 -4.05 0.37
N PHE A 40 -10.51 -4.00 0.20
CA PHE A 40 -9.83 -2.76 -0.13
C PHE A 40 -10.40 -2.18 -1.43
N CYS A 41 -10.84 -0.93 -1.38
CA CYS A 41 -11.42 -0.23 -2.51
C CYS A 41 -11.10 1.27 -2.37
N TRP A 42 -10.09 1.72 -3.12
CA TRP A 42 -9.66 3.10 -3.17
C TRP A 42 -10.26 3.81 -4.39
N HIS A 43 -11.01 4.89 -4.16
CA HIS A 43 -11.82 5.63 -5.14
C HIS A 43 -12.92 4.84 -5.88
N GLY A 44 -12.90 3.50 -5.88
CA GLY A 44 -13.99 2.65 -6.36
C GLY A 44 -14.50 3.02 -7.75
N GLU A 45 -15.82 3.18 -7.87
CA GLU A 45 -16.49 3.54 -9.14
C GLU A 45 -16.14 4.95 -9.64
N SER A 46 -15.54 5.80 -8.80
CA SER A 46 -15.13 7.16 -9.19
C SER A 46 -13.79 7.20 -9.93
N LEU A 47 -13.12 6.07 -10.16
CA LEU A 47 -11.87 6.03 -10.91
C LEU A 47 -12.14 6.17 -12.41
N LEU A 48 -11.82 7.35 -12.97
CA LEU A 48 -11.90 7.60 -14.41
C LEU A 48 -10.86 6.76 -15.16
N HIS A 49 -11.23 6.23 -16.33
CA HIS A 49 -10.35 5.36 -17.14
C HIS A 49 -9.00 5.99 -17.53
N HIS A 50 -8.94 7.32 -17.64
CA HIS A 50 -7.74 8.07 -18.02
C HIS A 50 -7.02 8.68 -16.81
N ALA A 51 -7.48 8.41 -15.58
CA ALA A 51 -6.84 8.93 -14.39
C ALA A 51 -5.44 8.32 -14.23
N LYS A 52 -4.45 9.20 -14.01
CA LYS A 52 -3.09 8.82 -13.61
C LYS A 52 -2.86 9.25 -12.16
N SER A 53 -2.00 8.54 -11.45
CA SER A 53 -1.52 9.01 -10.15
C SER A 53 -0.85 10.36 -10.31
N GLN A 54 -1.21 11.33 -9.47
CA GLN A 54 -0.57 12.65 -9.42
C GLN A 54 0.78 12.63 -8.71
N THR A 55 1.09 11.53 -8.02
CA THR A 55 2.33 11.36 -7.25
C THR A 55 3.31 10.45 -8.00
N SER A 56 4.60 10.62 -7.71
CA SER A 56 5.64 9.70 -8.17
C SER A 56 5.32 8.26 -7.71
N PHE A 57 5.63 7.28 -8.56
CA PHE A 57 5.50 5.86 -8.22
C PHE A 57 6.43 5.44 -7.06
N LEU A 58 7.47 6.23 -6.76
CA LEU A 58 8.31 6.04 -5.58
C LEU A 58 7.62 6.49 -4.28
N LYS A 59 6.50 7.23 -4.37
CA LYS A 59 5.63 7.55 -3.23
C LYS A 59 4.56 6.46 -3.07
N ASP A 60 4.99 5.21 -3.03
CA ASP A 60 4.15 4.06 -2.70
C ASP A 60 3.98 3.91 -1.18
N LEU A 61 3.52 2.73 -0.73
CA LEU A 61 3.25 2.45 0.68
C LEU A 61 4.49 2.55 1.60
N VAL A 62 5.68 2.25 1.08
CA VAL A 62 6.86 1.95 1.92
C VAL A 62 8.16 2.54 1.40
N THR A 63 8.34 2.68 0.08
CA THR A 63 9.59 3.09 -0.57
C THR A 63 10.22 4.36 0.00
N PRO A 64 9.46 5.43 0.35
CA PRO A 64 10.07 6.62 0.93
C PRO A 64 10.66 6.43 2.33
N ILE A 65 10.29 5.35 3.03
CA ILE A 65 10.66 5.08 4.42
C ILE A 65 11.58 3.86 4.51
N ASP A 66 11.22 2.75 3.85
CA ASP A 66 12.01 1.53 3.73
C ASP A 66 11.79 0.88 2.36
N SER A 67 12.71 1.16 1.43
CA SER A 67 12.71 0.62 0.06
C SER A 67 13.07 -0.87 -0.02
N THR A 68 13.48 -1.49 1.09
CA THR A 68 13.78 -2.94 1.16
C THR A 68 12.55 -3.77 1.54
N LEU A 69 11.44 -3.13 1.91
CA LEU A 69 10.19 -3.83 2.17
C LEU A 69 9.66 -4.47 0.88
N PRO A 70 9.27 -5.76 0.92
CA PRO A 70 8.72 -6.45 -0.25
C PRO A 70 7.32 -5.95 -0.65
N LEU A 71 6.78 -4.99 0.11
CA LEU A 71 5.48 -4.34 -0.12
C LEU A 71 5.60 -3.06 -0.94
N SER A 72 6.78 -2.74 -1.47
CA SER A 72 6.96 -1.62 -2.41
C SER A 72 6.27 -1.89 -3.74
N PHE A 73 5.96 -0.82 -4.47
CA PHE A 73 5.41 -0.89 -5.82
C PHE A 73 6.39 -1.52 -6.81
N LEU A 74 7.69 -1.30 -6.64
CA LEU A 74 8.72 -1.97 -7.46
C LEU A 74 8.77 -3.47 -7.20
N SER A 75 8.68 -3.91 -5.92
CA SER A 75 8.57 -5.32 -5.58
C SER A 75 7.30 -5.95 -6.15
N TYR A 76 6.17 -5.24 -6.10
CA TYR A 76 4.94 -5.66 -6.76
C TYR A 76 5.14 -5.87 -8.26
N LEU A 77 5.70 -4.89 -8.98
CA LEU A 77 5.95 -4.99 -10.41
C LEU A 77 6.91 -6.14 -10.75
N HIS A 78 7.98 -6.31 -9.97
CA HIS A 78 8.94 -7.39 -10.15
C HIS A 78 8.27 -8.76 -10.02
N ASN A 79 7.49 -8.96 -8.96
CA ASN A 79 6.82 -10.23 -8.68
C ASN A 79 5.75 -10.60 -9.72
N HIS A 80 5.25 -9.61 -10.48
CA HIS A 80 4.29 -9.82 -11.58
C HIS A 80 4.95 -9.82 -12.97
N GLY A 81 6.28 -9.74 -13.06
CA GLY A 81 6.98 -9.67 -14.35
C GLY A 81 6.73 -8.37 -15.14
N LEU A 82 6.21 -7.34 -14.48
CA LEU A 82 5.81 -6.07 -15.09
C LEU A 82 6.89 -4.97 -14.99
N LEU A 83 7.96 -5.20 -14.24
CA LEU A 83 8.95 -4.17 -13.94
C LEU A 83 9.59 -3.56 -15.20
N TYR A 84 10.11 -4.40 -16.11
CA TYR A 84 10.70 -3.92 -17.36
C TYR A 84 9.69 -3.22 -18.26
N VAL A 85 8.47 -3.74 -18.33
CA VAL A 85 7.37 -3.12 -19.08
C VAL A 85 7.07 -1.73 -18.54
N PHE A 86 6.95 -1.59 -17.22
CA PHE A 86 6.71 -0.32 -16.55
C PHE A 86 7.86 0.69 -16.79
N MET A 87 9.11 0.26 -16.66
CA MET A 87 10.28 1.11 -16.92
C MET A 87 10.30 1.62 -18.37
N TRP A 88 9.99 0.75 -19.33
CA TRP A 88 9.90 1.14 -20.74
C TRP A 88 8.81 2.18 -20.98
N PHE A 89 7.62 2.01 -20.38
CA PHE A 89 6.54 3.00 -20.49
C PHE A 89 6.91 4.33 -19.84
N LYS A 90 7.56 4.30 -18.67
CA LYS A 90 7.96 5.53 -17.96
C LYS A 90 9.06 6.33 -18.66
N ASN A 91 9.93 5.68 -19.42
CA ASN A 91 10.92 6.40 -20.23
C ASN A 91 10.32 7.13 -21.45
N LYS A 92 9.05 6.91 -21.77
CA LYS A 92 8.34 7.55 -22.89
C LYS A 92 7.45 8.73 -22.48
N GLU A 93 7.22 8.91 -21.19
CA GLU A 93 6.53 10.08 -20.63
C GLU A 93 7.52 11.22 -20.36
#